data_AF-A0A2V6ICT4-F1
#
_entry.id   AF-A0A2V6ICT4-F1
#
_cell.length_a   1.000
_cell.length_b   1.000
_cell.length_c   1.000
_cell.angle_alpha   90.00
_cell.angle_beta   90.00
_cell.angle_gamma   90.00
#
_symmetry.space_group_name_H-M   'P 1'
#
loop_
_entity.id
_entity.type
_entity.pdbx_description
1 polymer ?
#
loop_
_entity_poly.entity_id
_entity_poly.type
_entity_poly.pdbx_seq_one_letter_code
_entity_poly.pdbx_strand_id
1 'polypeptide(L)'
;AAETAWQALFDTAKLSAGQSVLIHGGSGGVGSFAIQFAKARGAKVFATASTSNQDLLKQLGADVAIDYTKQKFEDIAKDVDVVMDSIGKDTLARSYGVVKKGGFIVSLVARPNLAELEKHEIRGAPMSVDPNSAELAEITKLI
;
A
#
# COMPACT_ATOMS: atom_id res chain seq x y z
N ALA A 1 -12.14 -0.67 7.82
CA ALA A 1 -10.73 -1.14 7.81
C ALA A 1 -10.47 -2.04 6.61
N ALA A 2 -11.14 -3.20 6.50
CA ALA A 2 -11.05 -4.05 5.30
C ALA A 2 -11.55 -3.34 4.03
N GLU A 3 -12.73 -2.72 4.07
CA GLU A 3 -13.27 -1.91 2.96
C GLU A 3 -12.30 -0.82 2.49
N THR A 4 -11.72 -0.07 3.43
CA THR A 4 -10.69 0.93 3.13
C THR A 4 -9.46 0.34 2.44
N ALA A 5 -9.00 -0.84 2.86
CA ALA A 5 -7.89 -1.53 2.21
C ALA A 5 -8.26 -1.94 0.78
N TRP A 6 -9.47 -2.46 0.59
CA TRP A 6 -10.01 -2.84 -0.70
C TRP A 6 -10.09 -1.66 -1.67
N GLN A 7 -10.77 -0.58 -1.27
CA GLN A 7 -10.92 0.64 -2.05
C GLN A 7 -9.56 1.26 -2.41
N ALA A 8 -8.62 1.29 -1.47
CA ALA A 8 -7.30 1.85 -1.71
C ALA A 8 -6.55 1.04 -2.78
N LEU A 9 -6.50 -0.29 -2.62
CA LEU A 9 -5.72 -1.15 -3.52
C LEU A 9 -6.38 -1.32 -4.89
N PHE A 10 -7.68 -1.59 -4.94
CA PHE A 10 -8.33 -2.06 -6.15
C PHE A 10 -9.19 -1.01 -6.83
N ASP A 11 -9.87 -0.15 -6.09
CA ASP A 11 -10.72 0.87 -6.70
C ASP A 11 -9.93 2.11 -7.07
N THR A 12 -8.99 2.51 -6.22
CA THR A 12 -8.17 3.71 -6.41
C THR A 12 -6.88 3.41 -7.15
N ALA A 13 -6.04 2.51 -6.62
CA ALA A 13 -4.73 2.23 -7.21
C ALA A 13 -4.78 1.24 -8.38
N LYS A 14 -5.92 0.55 -8.59
CA LYS A 14 -6.12 -0.45 -9.66
C LYS A 14 -5.06 -1.57 -9.65
N LEU A 15 -4.60 -1.98 -8.46
CA LEU A 15 -3.60 -3.03 -8.30
C LEU A 15 -4.08 -4.33 -8.96
N SER A 16 -3.22 -4.93 -9.77
CA SER A 16 -3.49 -6.12 -10.57
C SER A 16 -2.49 -7.23 -10.29
N ALA A 17 -2.83 -8.47 -10.68
CA ALA A 17 -1.93 -9.62 -10.55
C ALA A 17 -0.59 -9.37 -11.27
N GLY A 18 0.51 -9.85 -10.70
CA GLY A 18 1.85 -9.66 -11.23
C GLY A 18 2.49 -8.29 -10.96
N GLN A 19 1.73 -7.32 -10.44
CA GLN A 19 2.28 -6.06 -9.95
C GLN A 19 2.87 -6.19 -8.55
N SER A 20 3.63 -5.20 -8.14
CA SER A 20 4.23 -5.07 -6.82
C SER A 20 3.62 -3.92 -6.03
N VAL A 21 3.44 -4.12 -4.72
CA VAL A 21 2.91 -3.11 -3.82
C VAL A 21 3.75 -2.96 -2.56
N LEU A 22 4.01 -1.73 -2.15
CA LEU A 22 4.55 -1.39 -0.83
C LEU A 22 3.44 -0.88 0.08
N ILE A 23 3.20 -1.59 1.18
CA ILE A 23 2.19 -1.29 2.19
C ILE A 23 2.88 -0.75 3.43
N HIS A 24 2.73 0.54 3.70
CA HIS A 24 3.19 1.12 4.96
C HIS A 24 2.23 0.78 6.10
N GLY A 25 2.76 0.59 7.31
CA GLY A 25 1.94 0.30 8.49
C GLY A 25 1.23 -1.05 8.42
N GLY A 26 1.91 -2.07 7.88
CA GLY A 26 1.34 -3.37 7.54
C GLY A 26 0.72 -4.14 8.71
N SER A 27 1.15 -3.89 9.96
CA SER A 27 0.58 -4.51 11.16
C SER A 27 -0.61 -3.74 11.74
N GLY A 28 -1.00 -2.62 11.14
CA GLY A 28 -2.15 -1.81 11.56
C GLY A 28 -3.48 -2.34 11.01
N GLY A 29 -4.59 -1.70 11.44
CA GLY A 29 -5.94 -2.17 11.13
C GLY A 29 -6.30 -2.22 9.63
N VAL A 30 -5.78 -1.30 8.80
CA VAL A 30 -5.98 -1.35 7.33
C VAL A 30 -4.87 -2.13 6.64
N GLY A 31 -3.61 -1.94 7.07
CA GLY A 31 -2.45 -2.60 6.50
C GLY A 31 -2.53 -4.13 6.52
N SER A 32 -3.08 -4.72 7.59
CA SER A 32 -3.15 -6.17 7.71
C SER A 32 -4.11 -6.82 6.70
N PHE A 33 -5.24 -6.17 6.40
CA PHE A 33 -6.14 -6.58 5.32
C PHE A 33 -5.51 -6.32 3.95
N ALA A 34 -4.86 -5.17 3.77
CA ALA A 34 -4.21 -4.80 2.51
C ALA A 34 -3.17 -5.85 2.08
N ILE A 35 -2.35 -6.36 3.02
CA ILE A 35 -1.36 -7.41 2.73
C ILE A 35 -2.05 -8.66 2.20
N GLN A 36 -3.05 -9.15 2.92
CA GLN A 36 -3.77 -10.37 2.55
C GLN A 36 -4.47 -10.23 1.20
N PHE A 37 -5.13 -9.09 0.95
CA PHE A 37 -5.81 -8.81 -0.30
C PHE A 37 -4.86 -8.69 -1.48
N ALA A 38 -3.76 -7.94 -1.33
CA ALA A 38 -2.75 -7.84 -2.37
C ALA A 38 -2.14 -9.22 -2.69
N LYS A 39 -1.87 -10.03 -1.65
CA LYS A 39 -1.34 -11.38 -1.82
C LYS A 39 -2.34 -12.29 -2.54
N ALA A 40 -3.61 -12.27 -2.13
CA ALA A 40 -4.68 -13.04 -2.76
C ALA A 40 -4.92 -12.61 -4.22
N ARG A 41 -4.69 -11.33 -4.57
CA ARG A 41 -4.74 -10.82 -5.94
C ARG A 41 -3.54 -11.28 -6.79
N GLY A 42 -2.52 -11.91 -6.20
CA GLY A 42 -1.31 -12.34 -6.90
C GLY A 42 -0.30 -11.21 -7.13
N ALA A 43 -0.33 -10.16 -6.29
CA ALA A 43 0.71 -9.14 -6.28
C ALA A 43 1.91 -9.58 -5.41
N LYS A 44 3.09 -9.00 -5.69
CA LYS A 44 4.26 -9.08 -4.82
C LYS A 44 4.15 -8.04 -3.72
N VAL A 45 4.14 -8.47 -2.46
CA VAL A 45 3.84 -7.60 -1.32
C VAL A 45 5.08 -7.26 -0.50
N PHE A 46 5.43 -5.98 -0.46
CA PHE A 46 6.35 -5.41 0.52
C PHE A 46 5.52 -4.76 1.63
N ALA A 47 5.88 -4.95 2.90
CA ALA A 47 5.15 -4.33 4.00
C ALA A 47 6.09 -3.84 5.09
N THR A 48 5.80 -2.67 5.67
CA THR A 48 6.60 -2.10 6.77
C THR A 48 5.92 -2.26 8.12
N ALA A 49 6.68 -2.64 9.14
CA ALA A 49 6.26 -2.58 10.55
C ALA A 49 7.50 -2.51 11.46
N SER A 50 7.30 -2.39 12.77
CA SER A 50 8.40 -2.46 13.75
C SER A 50 8.94 -3.89 13.88
N THR A 51 10.10 -4.05 14.53
CA THR A 51 10.73 -5.36 14.79
C THR A 51 9.77 -6.41 15.36
N SER A 52 8.95 -6.02 16.34
CA SER A 52 8.03 -6.94 17.03
C SER A 52 6.92 -7.50 16.14
N ASN A 53 6.66 -6.89 14.99
CA ASN A 53 5.57 -7.23 14.10
C ASN A 53 6.02 -7.91 12.80
N GLN A 54 7.32 -8.19 12.63
CA GLN A 54 7.83 -8.74 11.37
C GLN A 54 7.26 -10.12 11.05
N ASP A 55 7.07 -10.98 12.05
CA ASP A 55 6.53 -12.32 11.82
C ASP A 55 5.03 -12.28 11.51
N LEU A 56 4.29 -11.32 12.08
CA LEU A 56 2.90 -11.06 11.70
C LEU A 56 2.79 -10.69 10.22
N LEU A 57 3.65 -9.80 9.70
CA LEU A 57 3.62 -9.43 8.28
C LEU A 57 3.80 -10.64 7.36
N LYS A 58 4.75 -11.52 7.69
CA LYS A 58 5.00 -12.75 6.93
C LYS A 58 3.80 -13.69 6.97
N GLN A 59 3.19 -13.89 8.15
CA GLN A 59 1.99 -14.71 8.32
C GLN A 59 0.80 -14.18 7.50
N LEU A 60 0.67 -12.85 7.39
CA LEU A 60 -0.37 -12.20 6.58
C LEU A 60 -0.11 -12.31 5.06
N GLY A 61 1.08 -12.75 4.64
CA GLY A 61 1.41 -12.96 3.23
C GLY A 61 2.33 -11.92 2.60
N ALA A 62 2.99 -11.07 3.39
CA ALA A 62 4.03 -10.18 2.87
C ALA A 62 5.21 -11.02 2.33
N ASP A 63 5.56 -10.83 1.05
CA ASP A 63 6.74 -11.44 0.44
C ASP A 63 8.03 -10.85 1.04
N VAL A 64 7.99 -9.56 1.39
CA VAL A 64 9.11 -8.86 2.03
C VAL A 64 8.60 -8.03 3.21
N ALA A 65 8.88 -8.50 4.42
CA ALA A 65 8.65 -7.75 5.65
C ALA A 65 9.85 -6.83 5.93
N ILE A 66 9.59 -5.53 6.08
CA ILE A 66 10.60 -4.49 6.28
C ILE A 66 10.48 -3.93 7.70
N ASP A 67 11.53 -4.11 8.48
CA ASP A 67 11.67 -3.49 9.79
C ASP A 67 12.16 -2.04 9.65
N TYR A 68 11.22 -1.09 9.70
CA TYR A 68 11.54 0.33 9.49
C TYR A 68 12.43 0.91 10.61
N THR A 69 12.57 0.23 11.76
CA THR A 69 13.44 0.69 12.85
C THR A 69 14.90 0.32 12.64
N LYS A 70 15.20 -0.56 11.68
CA LYS A 70 16.56 -1.06 11.41
C LYS A 70 17.09 -0.64 10.05
N GLN A 71 16.21 -0.44 9.08
CA GLN A 71 16.59 -0.16 7.70
C GLN A 71 15.55 0.73 7.03
N LYS A 72 16.01 1.47 6.03
CA LYS A 72 15.16 2.33 5.21
C LYS A 72 14.41 1.46 4.20
N PHE A 73 13.13 1.72 4.00
CA PHE A 73 12.33 0.91 3.08
C PHE A 73 12.74 1.11 1.62
N GLU A 74 13.21 2.32 1.26
CA GLU A 74 13.62 2.67 -0.11
C GLU A 74 14.92 1.99 -0.55
N ASP A 75 15.67 1.43 0.40
CA ASP A 75 16.85 0.63 0.06
C ASP A 75 16.45 -0.78 -0.41
N ILE A 76 15.20 -1.19 -0.18
CA ILE A 76 14.69 -2.57 -0.35
C ILE A 76 13.55 -2.62 -1.37
N ALA A 77 12.52 -1.81 -1.16
CA ALA A 77 11.40 -1.68 -2.08
C ALA A 77 11.76 -0.60 -3.11
N LYS A 78 12.09 -1.04 -4.32
CA LYS A 78 12.43 -0.17 -5.46
C LYS A 78 11.58 -0.56 -6.65
N ASP A 79 11.25 0.44 -7.47
CA ASP A 79 10.43 0.29 -8.68
C ASP A 79 9.12 -0.46 -8.44
N VAL A 80 8.43 -0.17 -7.32
CA VAL A 80 7.13 -0.77 -7.03
C VAL A 80 6.04 -0.14 -7.89
N ASP A 81 5.03 -0.92 -8.28
CA ASP A 81 3.92 -0.42 -9.10
C ASP A 81 2.96 0.44 -8.27
N VAL A 82 2.74 0.07 -6.99
CA VAL A 82 1.82 0.76 -6.08
C VAL A 82 2.46 1.00 -4.71
N VAL A 83 2.21 2.17 -4.12
CA VAL A 83 2.38 2.39 -2.68
C VAL A 83 1.03 2.65 -2.05
N MET A 84 0.73 1.95 -0.96
CA MET A 84 -0.36 2.29 -0.04
C MET A 84 0.24 2.91 1.22
N ASP A 85 0.08 4.21 1.36
CA ASP A 85 0.58 4.98 2.50
C ASP A 85 -0.52 5.16 3.55
N SER A 86 -0.25 4.72 4.79
CA SER A 86 -1.09 4.98 5.96
C SER A 86 -0.37 5.78 7.04
N ILE A 87 0.80 6.34 6.73
CA ILE A 87 1.71 6.98 7.71
C ILE A 87 1.87 8.47 7.42
N GLY A 88 2.00 8.85 6.14
CA GLY A 88 2.19 10.23 5.72
C GLY A 88 3.58 10.79 6.04
N LYS A 89 3.67 12.12 6.12
CA LYS A 89 4.90 12.87 6.47
C LYS A 89 6.11 12.42 5.64
N ASP A 90 7.25 12.21 6.29
CA ASP A 90 8.49 11.78 5.65
C ASP A 90 8.40 10.40 4.99
N THR A 91 7.50 9.53 5.46
CA THR A 91 7.29 8.22 4.83
C THR A 91 6.74 8.43 3.42
N LEU A 92 5.64 9.16 3.30
CA LEU A 92 5.05 9.53 2.00
C LEU A 92 6.04 10.30 1.11
N ALA A 93 6.79 11.25 1.68
CA ALA A 93 7.80 12.01 0.94
C ALA A 93 8.90 11.11 0.34
N ARG A 94 9.31 10.06 1.05
CA ARG A 94 10.28 9.08 0.56
C ARG A 94 9.66 8.06 -0.38
N SER A 95 8.36 7.82 -0.30
CA SER A 95 7.65 6.89 -1.17
C SER A 95 7.65 7.30 -2.64
N TYR A 96 7.67 8.60 -2.98
CA TYR A 96 7.69 9.03 -4.39
C TYR A 96 8.86 8.42 -5.19
N GLY A 97 10.04 8.33 -4.57
CA GLY A 97 11.25 7.83 -5.22
C GLY A 97 11.33 6.31 -5.37
N VAL A 98 10.41 5.55 -4.77
CA VAL A 98 10.40 4.08 -4.89
C VAL A 98 9.38 3.56 -5.88
N VAL A 99 8.47 4.41 -6.36
CA VAL A 99 7.44 4.02 -7.31
C VAL A 99 8.02 4.08 -8.72
N LYS A 100 7.79 3.00 -9.46
CA LYS A 100 8.15 2.93 -10.88
C LYS A 100 7.41 4.01 -11.67
N LYS A 101 8.04 4.57 -12.71
CA LYS A 101 7.37 5.47 -13.67
C LYS A 101 6.02 4.89 -14.16
N GLY A 102 4.97 5.70 -14.14
CA GLY A 102 3.59 5.31 -14.44
C GLY A 102 2.83 4.60 -13.31
N GLY A 103 3.52 4.27 -12.22
CA GLY A 103 2.95 3.67 -11.01
C GLY A 103 2.05 4.64 -10.23
N PHE A 104 1.60 4.18 -9.06
CA PHE A 104 0.55 4.87 -8.30
C PHE A 104 0.83 4.95 -6.80
N ILE A 105 0.58 6.11 -6.19
CA ILE A 105 0.53 6.26 -4.72
C ILE A 105 -0.91 6.55 -4.28
N VAL A 106 -1.44 5.71 -3.41
CA VAL A 106 -2.66 6.01 -2.65
C VAL A 106 -2.29 6.28 -1.20
N SER A 107 -2.69 7.44 -0.66
CA SER A 107 -2.47 7.76 0.76
C SER A 107 -3.79 7.88 1.50
N LEU A 108 -3.90 7.15 2.62
CA LEU A 108 -5.07 7.16 3.49
C LEU A 108 -5.12 8.39 4.41
N VAL A 109 -3.99 9.08 4.58
CA VAL A 109 -3.81 10.08 5.64
C VAL A 109 -3.35 11.45 5.12
N ALA A 110 -2.97 11.54 3.85
CA ALA A 110 -2.51 12.79 3.24
C ALA A 110 -2.88 12.87 1.76
N ARG A 111 -2.86 14.09 1.21
CA ARG A 111 -2.91 14.29 -0.24
C ARG A 111 -1.49 14.17 -0.81
N PRO A 112 -1.24 13.30 -1.80
CA PRO A 112 0.03 13.30 -2.52
C PRO A 112 0.34 14.67 -3.15
N ASN A 113 1.61 15.06 -3.12
CA ASN A 113 2.09 16.33 -3.65
C ASN A 113 2.19 16.26 -5.18
N LEU A 114 1.46 17.13 -5.88
CA LEU A 114 1.40 17.13 -7.35
C LEU A 114 2.77 17.35 -8.01
N ALA A 115 3.63 18.21 -7.45
CA ALA A 115 4.96 18.47 -8.01
C ALA A 115 5.88 17.24 -7.89
N GLU A 116 5.78 16.49 -6.79
CA GLU A 116 6.55 15.24 -6.63
C GLU A 116 6.02 14.12 -7.53
N LEU A 117 4.69 14.04 -7.75
CA LEU A 117 4.10 13.11 -8.70
C LEU A 117 4.57 13.38 -10.14
N GLU A 118 4.55 14.65 -10.57
CA GLU A 118 5.02 15.07 -11.88
C GLU A 118 6.53 14.78 -12.06
N LYS A 119 7.34 15.17 -11.08
CA LYS A 119 8.80 14.97 -11.08
C LYS A 119 9.19 13.49 -11.22
N HIS A 120 8.44 12.58 -10.61
CA HIS A 120 8.70 11.14 -10.68
C HIS A 120 7.95 10.44 -11.82
N GLU A 121 7.14 11.17 -12.59
CA GLU A 121 6.30 10.63 -13.68
C GLU A 121 5.35 9.53 -13.19
N ILE A 122 4.74 9.73 -12.01
CA ILE A 122 3.80 8.79 -11.39
C ILE A 122 2.45 9.45 -11.11
N ARG A 123 1.47 8.63 -10.80
CA ARG A 123 0.12 9.07 -10.44
C ARG A 123 -0.08 8.93 -8.93
N GLY A 124 -1.03 9.68 -8.37
CA GLY A 124 -1.42 9.46 -6.98
C GLY A 124 -2.68 10.20 -6.59
N ALA A 125 -3.34 9.68 -5.57
CA ALA A 125 -4.57 10.25 -5.02
C ALA A 125 -4.63 10.05 -3.50
N PRO A 126 -5.29 10.95 -2.76
CA PRO A 126 -5.76 10.60 -1.43
C PRO A 126 -6.84 9.52 -1.55
N MET A 127 -6.99 8.70 -0.51
CA MET A 127 -8.17 7.85 -0.41
C MET A 127 -9.40 8.75 -0.27
N SER A 128 -10.35 8.58 -1.19
CA SER A 128 -11.61 9.30 -1.16
C SER A 128 -12.63 8.42 -0.46
N VAL A 129 -13.07 8.82 0.74
CA VAL A 129 -14.23 8.18 1.39
C VAL A 129 -15.47 8.80 0.76
N ASP A 130 -15.96 8.20 -0.32
CA ASP A 130 -17.35 8.37 -0.74
C ASP A 130 -18.14 7.20 -0.16
N PRO A 131 -19.08 7.41 0.78
CA PRO A 131 -19.87 6.31 1.33
C PRO A 131 -20.78 5.72 0.24
N ASN A 132 -20.49 4.49 -0.20
CA ASN A 132 -21.31 3.77 -1.18
C ASN A 132 -21.64 2.35 -0.68
N SER A 133 -22.93 2.07 -0.53
CA SER A 133 -23.50 0.84 0.06
C SER A 133 -23.34 -0.43 -0.79
N ALA A 134 -22.74 -0.35 -1.98
CA ALA A 134 -22.53 -1.50 -2.88
C ALA A 134 -21.32 -2.38 -2.54
N GLU A 135 -20.40 -1.89 -1.71
CA GLU A 135 -19.10 -2.55 -1.47
C GLU A 135 -19.16 -3.76 -0.54
N LEU A 136 -20.21 -3.87 0.29
CA LEU A 136 -20.38 -4.97 1.24
C LEU A 136 -20.52 -6.35 0.55
N ALA A 137 -20.99 -6.39 -0.71
CA ALA A 137 -21.30 -7.63 -1.43
C ALA A 137 -20.09 -8.29 -2.11
N GLU A 138 -19.03 -7.53 -2.42
CA GLU A 138 -17.79 -8.08 -3.00
C GLU A 138 -16.89 -8.66 -1.89
N ILE A 139 -16.89 -8.06 -0.69
CA ILE A 139 -16.11 -8.53 0.45
C ILE A 139 -16.52 -9.96 0.85
N THR A 140 -17.79 -10.33 0.72
CA THR A 140 -18.29 -11.67 1.09
C THR A 140 -17.87 -12.78 0.14
N LYS A 141 -17.32 -12.47 -1.05
CA LYS A 141 -16.88 -13.48 -2.02
C LYS A 141 -15.44 -13.96 -1.80
N LEU A 142 -14.71 -13.29 -0.90
CA LEU A 142 -13.27 -13.51 -0.68
C LEU A 142 -12.95 -14.03 0.73
N ILE A 143 -13.98 -14.28 1.54
CA ILE A 143 -13.93 -14.94 2.85
C ILE A 143 -14.80 -16.20 2.83
#